data_AF-A0A7W1ASY9-F1
#
_entry.id   AF-A0A7W1ASY9-F1
#
_cell.length_a   1.000
_cell.length_b   1.000
_cell.length_c   1.000
_cell.angle_alpha   90.00
_cell.angle_beta   90.00
_cell.angle_gamma   90.00
#
_symmetry.space_group_name_H-M   'P 1'
#
loop_
_entity.id
_entity.type
_entity.pdbx_description
1 polymer ?
#
loop_
_entity_poly.entity_id
_entity_poly.type
_entity_poly.pdbx_seq_one_letter_code
_entity_poly.pdbx_strand_id
1 'polypeptide(L)'
;MAEHPAPGAGMSSKARSLLLTTSGLAGGVAFLAPFGVAQAEYTNSAPTIQSVSAMRAKVGKTITIRGKSFSAIARANTVSFRGPDGRVALAKPSRASHTALVVRVPDRVERLLVQKDGRRLPTRFKLRVITGRYGKLSARRHSPVIVSAACATTAVACPPLL
;
A
#
# COMPACT_ATOMS: atom_id res chain seq x y z
N MET A 1 9.72 29.43 -46.81
CA MET A 1 8.64 28.52 -47.24
C MET A 1 9.29 27.20 -47.63
N ALA A 2 8.89 25.99 -47.27
CA ALA A 2 7.89 25.40 -46.36
C ALA A 2 8.42 23.97 -46.07
N GLU A 3 8.48 23.54 -44.80
CA GLU A 3 7.65 22.47 -44.21
C GLU A 3 7.90 21.03 -44.75
N HIS A 4 8.59 20.22 -43.92
CA HIS A 4 8.38 18.81 -43.48
C HIS A 4 7.27 17.94 -44.13
N PRO A 5 7.20 16.59 -43.93
CA PRO A 5 8.17 15.56 -43.44
C PRO A 5 8.09 14.17 -44.17
N ALA A 6 8.92 13.20 -43.75
CA ALA A 6 8.65 11.74 -43.84
C ALA A 6 7.62 11.30 -42.75
N PRO A 7 7.29 10.02 -42.43
CA PRO A 7 7.53 8.69 -43.04
C PRO A 7 6.26 7.78 -43.11
N GLY A 8 6.23 6.82 -44.05
CA GLY A 8 5.19 5.76 -44.10
C GLY A 8 5.62 4.50 -43.33
N ALA A 9 4.96 4.21 -42.21
CA ALA A 9 5.15 3.04 -41.38
C ALA A 9 4.62 1.76 -42.05
N GLY A 10 5.44 0.70 -42.01
CA GLY A 10 5.16 -0.61 -42.58
C GLY A 10 4.07 -1.39 -41.86
N MET A 11 3.30 -2.09 -42.69
CA MET A 11 2.26 -3.08 -42.37
C MET A 11 2.75 -4.19 -41.43
N SER A 12 1.81 -4.74 -40.67
CA SER A 12 1.29 -6.10 -40.87
C SER A 12 1.06 -6.83 -39.56
N SER A 13 -0.20 -7.19 -39.28
CA SER A 13 -0.59 -8.59 -39.08
C SER A 13 -2.09 -8.72 -38.78
N LYS A 14 -2.81 -9.17 -39.81
CA LYS A 14 -3.99 -10.05 -39.72
C LYS A 14 -5.32 -9.42 -39.26
N ALA A 15 -5.85 -8.57 -40.13
CA ALA A 15 -7.28 -8.31 -40.22
C ALA A 15 -8.01 -9.57 -40.69
N ARG A 16 -8.77 -10.20 -39.79
CA ARG A 16 -9.82 -11.17 -40.15
C ARG A 16 -11.01 -10.36 -40.65
N SER A 17 -11.16 -10.36 -41.98
CA SER A 17 -12.31 -9.77 -42.67
C SER A 17 -13.59 -10.49 -42.25
N LEU A 18 -14.56 -9.75 -41.70
CA LEU A 18 -15.96 -10.17 -41.73
C LEU A 18 -16.81 -8.91 -41.98
N LEU A 19 -17.52 -8.95 -43.11
CA LEU A 19 -18.21 -7.85 -43.78
C LEU A 19 -19.15 -7.08 -42.84
N LEU A 20 -18.93 -5.77 -42.70
CA LEU A 20 -19.91 -4.81 -42.20
C LEU A 20 -20.79 -4.37 -43.37
N THR A 21 -22.01 -4.90 -43.46
CA THR A 21 -23.09 -4.28 -44.24
C THR A 21 -23.72 -3.15 -43.44
N THR A 22 -23.94 -2.05 -44.14
CA THR A 22 -24.30 -0.72 -43.68
C THR A 22 -25.76 -0.60 -43.27
N SER A 23 -26.04 0.47 -42.49
CA SER A 23 -27.25 1.33 -42.55
C SER A 23 -28.01 1.42 -41.22
N GLY A 24 -28.15 2.65 -40.71
CA GLY A 24 -29.02 2.93 -39.56
C GLY A 24 -28.71 4.27 -38.87
N LEU A 25 -29.22 5.36 -39.45
CA LEU A 25 -29.21 6.72 -38.92
C LEU A 25 -30.19 6.84 -37.72
N ALA A 26 -29.71 7.17 -36.52
CA ALA A 26 -30.56 7.76 -35.47
C ALA A 26 -29.69 8.48 -34.42
N GLY A 27 -29.95 9.77 -34.25
CA GLY A 27 -29.17 10.70 -33.43
C GLY A 27 -29.26 10.50 -31.93
N GLY A 28 -28.45 11.28 -31.22
CA GLY A 28 -28.50 11.44 -29.76
C GLY A 28 -27.16 11.16 -29.07
N VAL A 29 -26.20 12.07 -29.25
CA VAL A 29 -24.94 12.10 -28.49
C VAL A 29 -25.19 12.58 -27.06
N ALA A 30 -24.91 11.72 -26.09
CA ALA A 30 -24.43 12.10 -24.76
C ALA A 30 -23.72 10.90 -24.12
N PHE A 31 -22.69 10.39 -24.80
CA PHE A 31 -21.80 9.40 -24.21
C PHE A 31 -20.98 10.07 -23.11
N LEU A 32 -21.37 9.75 -21.87
CA LEU A 32 -20.56 9.62 -20.66
C LEU A 32 -19.13 10.18 -20.76
N ALA A 33 -18.84 11.18 -19.92
CA ALA A 33 -17.51 11.70 -19.66
C ALA A 33 -16.47 10.56 -19.58
N PRO A 34 -15.27 10.71 -20.16
CA PRO A 34 -14.19 9.79 -19.88
C PRO A 34 -13.84 9.99 -18.41
N PHE A 35 -14.34 9.11 -17.54
CA PHE A 35 -13.69 8.89 -16.26
C PHE A 35 -12.27 8.47 -16.60
N GLY A 36 -11.35 9.44 -16.58
CA GLY A 36 -9.93 9.22 -16.72
C GLY A 36 -9.53 8.25 -15.62
N VAL A 37 -9.48 6.96 -15.95
CA VAL A 37 -8.87 5.98 -15.05
C VAL A 37 -7.40 6.35 -15.08
N ALA A 38 -6.94 6.98 -14.01
CA ALA A 38 -5.53 7.17 -13.78
C ALA A 38 -4.93 5.75 -13.75
N GLN A 39 -4.35 5.33 -14.86
CA GLN A 39 -3.58 4.10 -14.97
C GLN A 39 -2.39 4.29 -14.04
N ALA A 40 -2.51 3.81 -12.81
CA ALA A 40 -1.40 3.78 -11.88
C ALA A 40 -0.32 2.90 -12.52
N GLU A 41 0.73 3.53 -13.04
CA GLU A 41 1.91 2.85 -13.56
C GLU A 41 2.43 1.92 -12.48
N TYR A 42 2.12 0.65 -12.63
CA TYR A 42 2.59 -0.39 -11.75
C TYR A 42 4.03 -0.67 -12.15
N THR A 43 4.96 0.17 -11.66
CA THR A 43 6.39 -0.08 -11.83
C THR A 43 6.66 -1.52 -11.38
N ASN A 44 7.25 -2.34 -12.25
CA ASN A 44 7.50 -3.77 -12.05
C ASN A 44 8.65 -4.02 -11.06
N SER A 45 8.63 -3.31 -9.94
CA SER A 45 9.65 -3.36 -8.89
C SER A 45 9.00 -3.79 -7.58
N ALA A 46 9.70 -4.64 -6.83
CA ALA A 46 9.19 -5.11 -5.56
C ALA A 46 9.10 -3.94 -4.55
N PRO A 47 7.98 -3.80 -3.82
CA PRO A 47 7.80 -2.70 -2.89
C PRO A 47 8.85 -2.79 -1.76
N THR A 48 9.48 -1.66 -1.46
CA THR A 48 10.57 -1.60 -0.47
C THR A 48 10.30 -0.52 0.57
N ILE A 49 10.43 -0.89 1.85
CA ILE A 49 10.27 0.04 2.99
C ILE A 49 11.61 0.72 3.27
N GLN A 50 11.64 2.05 3.26
CA GLN A 50 12.83 2.85 3.54
C GLN A 50 12.81 3.48 4.94
N SER A 51 11.65 3.92 5.42
CA SER A 51 11.54 4.48 6.77
C SER A 51 10.12 4.40 7.32
N VAL A 52 10.01 4.45 8.65
CA VAL A 52 8.73 4.46 9.37
C VAL A 52 8.79 5.60 10.36
N SER A 53 7.84 6.52 10.27
CA SER A 53 7.86 7.74 11.09
C SER A 53 7.55 7.47 12.56
N ALA A 54 6.69 6.48 12.84
CA ALA A 54 6.28 6.13 14.19
C ALA A 54 7.01 4.85 14.63
N MET A 55 8.23 4.99 15.17
CA MET A 55 8.99 3.85 15.72
C MET A 55 8.37 3.26 16.98
N ARG A 56 7.48 4.01 17.66
CA ARG A 56 6.64 3.53 18.75
C ARG A 56 5.19 3.92 18.46
N ALA A 57 4.29 2.95 18.39
CA ALA A 57 2.88 3.19 18.10
C ALA A 57 1.98 2.35 19.01
N LYS A 58 0.78 2.86 19.28
CA LYS A 58 -0.28 2.13 19.98
C LYS A 58 -1.15 1.40 18.95
N VAL A 59 -1.73 0.27 19.34
CA VAL A 59 -2.78 -0.37 18.55
C VAL A 59 -3.91 0.65 18.27
N GLY A 60 -4.44 0.66 17.05
CA GLY A 60 -5.47 1.59 16.61
C GLY A 60 -4.97 2.99 16.19
N LYS A 61 -3.68 3.30 16.38
CA LYS A 61 -3.08 4.57 15.92
C LYS A 61 -2.52 4.46 14.51
N THR A 62 -2.36 5.61 13.89
CA THR A 62 -1.88 5.71 12.50
C THR A 62 -0.37 5.83 12.46
N ILE A 63 0.26 5.10 11.54
CA ILE A 63 1.68 5.17 11.24
C ILE A 63 1.88 5.51 9.77
N THR A 64 2.94 6.26 9.47
CA THR A 64 3.34 6.57 8.09
C THR A 64 4.56 5.74 7.73
N ILE A 65 4.42 4.95 6.66
CA ILE A 65 5.46 4.10 6.09
C ILE A 65 5.93 4.76 4.79
N ARG A 66 7.22 5.06 4.69
CA ARG A 66 7.84 5.62 3.49
C ARG A 66 8.68 4.57 2.79
N GLY A 67 8.66 4.59 1.46
CA GLY A 67 9.30 3.58 0.63
C GLY A 67 9.25 3.88 -0.86
N LYS A 68 9.37 2.83 -1.66
CA LYS A 68 9.38 2.88 -3.13
C LYS A 68 8.53 1.75 -3.70
N SER A 69 7.99 1.99 -4.91
CA SER A 69 7.18 1.04 -5.69
C SER A 69 5.90 0.61 -4.96
N PHE A 70 5.29 1.53 -4.21
CA PHE A 70 3.95 1.34 -3.67
C PHE A 70 2.91 1.69 -4.74
N SER A 71 1.70 1.16 -4.60
CA SER A 71 0.61 1.56 -5.49
C SER A 71 -0.04 2.83 -4.95
N ALA A 72 -0.43 3.76 -5.81
CA ALA A 72 -1.25 4.92 -5.42
C ALA A 72 -2.66 4.49 -4.94
N ILE A 73 -3.10 3.28 -5.28
CA ILE A 73 -4.42 2.76 -4.93
C ILE A 73 -4.37 2.08 -3.55
N ALA A 74 -4.94 2.71 -2.52
CA ALA A 74 -4.91 2.19 -1.15
C ALA A 74 -5.43 0.76 -1.02
N ARG A 75 -6.47 0.39 -1.76
CA ARG A 75 -7.06 -0.95 -1.74
C ARG A 75 -6.15 -2.04 -2.33
N ALA A 76 -5.24 -1.67 -3.23
CA ALA A 76 -4.25 -2.56 -3.85
C ALA A 76 -3.02 -2.79 -2.96
N ASN A 77 -2.84 -1.97 -1.92
CA ASN A 77 -1.75 -2.13 -0.96
C ASN A 77 -2.23 -2.93 0.26
N THR A 78 -1.44 -3.91 0.68
CA THR A 78 -1.64 -4.59 1.96
C THR A 78 -0.36 -4.53 2.77
N VAL A 79 -0.45 -4.13 4.04
CA VAL A 79 0.68 -4.08 4.97
C VAL A 79 0.56 -5.21 5.97
N SER A 80 1.60 -6.03 6.03
CA SER A 80 1.73 -7.14 6.96
C SER A 80 2.62 -6.75 8.14
N PHE A 81 2.12 -6.98 9.35
CA PHE A 81 2.79 -6.79 10.63
C PHE A 81 3.16 -8.16 11.17
N ARG A 82 4.43 -8.55 11.04
CA ARG A 82 4.96 -9.83 11.52
C ARG A 82 5.56 -9.68 12.92
N GLY A 83 4.99 -10.38 13.89
CA GLY A 83 5.50 -10.45 15.27
C GLY A 83 6.75 -11.34 15.40
N PRO A 84 7.38 -11.34 16.59
CA PRO A 84 8.50 -12.23 16.90
C PRO A 84 8.08 -13.70 16.85
N ASP A 85 6.86 -14.03 17.27
CA ASP A 85 6.29 -15.39 17.29
C ASP A 85 5.88 -15.92 15.90
N GLY A 86 6.27 -15.22 14.83
CA GLY A 86 5.95 -15.58 13.44
C GLY A 86 4.52 -15.22 13.00
N ARG A 87 3.62 -14.91 13.94
CA ARG A 87 2.25 -14.48 13.64
C ARG A 87 2.22 -13.16 12.86
N VAL A 88 1.27 -13.03 11.94
CA VAL A 88 1.14 -11.87 11.04
C VAL A 88 -0.25 -11.27 11.13
N ALA A 89 -0.35 -9.94 11.24
CA ALA A 89 -1.58 -9.19 11.06
C ALA A 89 -1.54 -8.41 9.75
N LEU A 90 -2.62 -8.44 8.99
CA LEU A 90 -2.77 -7.67 7.75
C LEU A 90 -3.58 -6.40 8.02
N ALA A 91 -3.13 -5.29 7.43
CA ALA A 91 -3.78 -3.99 7.47
C ALA A 91 -3.86 -3.39 6.07
N LYS A 92 -4.94 -2.67 5.79
CA LYS A 92 -5.03 -1.81 4.61
C LYS A 92 -4.66 -0.38 4.98
N PRO A 93 -3.86 0.32 4.15
CA PRO A 93 -3.62 1.74 4.34
C PRO A 93 -4.90 2.56 4.12
N SER A 94 -5.06 3.63 4.90
CA SER A 94 -6.12 4.62 4.71
C SER A 94 -5.79 5.59 3.57
N ARG A 95 -4.50 5.92 3.40
CA ARG A 95 -3.99 6.67 2.23
C ARG A 95 -2.78 5.98 1.66
N ALA A 96 -2.67 6.00 0.33
CA ALA A 96 -1.55 5.44 -0.38
C ALA A 96 -1.06 6.41 -1.47
N SER A 97 0.25 6.34 -1.70
CA SER A 97 1.00 7.03 -2.72
C SER A 97 2.20 6.16 -3.09
N HIS A 98 2.84 6.43 -4.22
CA HIS A 98 3.96 5.65 -4.74
C HIS A 98 5.15 5.53 -3.77
N THR A 99 5.27 6.48 -2.83
CA THR A 99 6.37 6.55 -1.86
C THR A 99 5.92 6.56 -0.39
N ALA A 100 4.62 6.63 -0.12
CA ALA A 100 4.11 6.77 1.24
C ALA A 100 2.77 6.05 1.44
N LEU A 101 2.66 5.31 2.55
CA LEU A 101 1.44 4.67 3.00
C LEU A 101 1.10 5.14 4.42
N VAL A 102 -0.13 5.58 4.61
CA VAL A 102 -0.68 5.92 5.92
C VAL A 102 -1.54 4.76 6.38
N VAL A 103 -1.10 4.06 7.43
CA VAL A 103 -1.69 2.79 7.88
C VAL A 103 -2.16 2.93 9.31
N ARG A 104 -3.41 2.58 9.59
CA ARG A 104 -3.89 2.38 10.95
C ARG A 104 -3.44 1.01 11.46
N VAL A 105 -2.79 0.96 12.61
CA VAL A 105 -2.40 -0.30 13.27
C VAL A 105 -3.67 -1.08 13.60
N PRO A 106 -3.88 -2.29 13.07
CA PRO A 106 -5.13 -3.00 13.25
C PRO A 106 -5.22 -3.60 14.66
N ASP A 107 -6.44 -3.69 15.19
CA ASP A 107 -6.73 -4.21 16.52
C ASP A 107 -6.28 -5.68 16.70
N ARG A 108 -6.18 -6.44 15.59
CA ARG A 108 -5.62 -7.79 15.57
C ARG A 108 -4.15 -7.87 16.01
N VAL A 109 -3.37 -6.80 15.87
CA VAL A 109 -1.99 -6.74 16.38
C VAL A 109 -1.95 -6.84 17.90
N GLU A 110 -3.02 -6.44 18.60
CA GLU A 110 -3.08 -6.54 20.06
C GLU A 110 -2.98 -7.99 20.55
N ARG A 111 -3.56 -8.94 19.81
CA ARG A 111 -3.47 -10.38 20.10
C ARG A 111 -2.12 -10.98 19.72
N LEU A 112 -1.26 -10.22 19.04
CA LEU A 112 0.10 -10.60 18.64
C LEU A 112 1.17 -9.99 19.56
N LEU A 113 0.77 -9.23 20.57
CA LEU A 113 1.70 -8.73 21.58
C LEU A 113 2.14 -9.88 22.47
N VAL A 114 3.44 -9.92 22.77
CA VAL A 114 3.98 -10.89 23.73
C VAL A 114 3.34 -10.62 25.09
N GLN A 115 2.75 -11.65 25.68
CA GLN A 115 2.23 -11.61 27.03
C GLN A 115 3.26 -12.22 27.98
N LYS A 116 3.61 -11.50 29.04
CA LYS A 116 4.43 -12.01 30.14
C LYS A 116 3.76 -11.59 31.43
N ASP A 117 3.53 -12.55 32.33
CA ASP A 117 2.89 -12.32 33.64
C ASP A 117 1.53 -11.58 33.52
N GLY A 118 0.72 -11.95 32.52
CA GLY A 118 -0.58 -11.31 32.24
C GLY A 118 -0.50 -9.91 31.60
N ARG A 119 0.69 -9.33 31.44
CA ARG A 119 0.90 -8.01 30.83
C ARG A 119 1.27 -8.13 29.34
N ARG A 120 0.62 -7.33 28.49
CA ARG A 120 0.98 -7.20 27.06
C ARG A 120 2.21 -6.28 26.94
N LEU A 121 3.35 -6.86 26.60
CA LEU A 121 4.61 -6.14 26.49
C LEU A 121 4.74 -5.38 25.16
N PRO A 122 5.44 -4.23 25.15
CA PRO A 122 5.88 -3.56 23.94
C PRO A 122 6.64 -4.52 23.02
N THR A 123 6.09 -4.81 21.85
CA THR A 123 6.63 -5.84 20.94
C THR A 123 7.09 -5.21 19.63
N ARG A 124 8.25 -5.59 19.11
CA ARG A 124 8.75 -5.13 17.80
C ARG A 124 8.11 -5.92 16.67
N PHE A 125 7.54 -5.23 15.69
CA PHE A 125 6.94 -5.85 14.51
C PHE A 125 7.76 -5.55 13.26
N LYS A 126 8.03 -6.60 12.49
CA LYS A 126 8.59 -6.46 11.14
C LYS A 126 7.47 -6.17 10.16
N LEU A 127 7.61 -5.13 9.36
CA LEU A 127 6.62 -4.72 8.38
C LEU A 127 6.96 -5.27 7.00
N ARG A 128 5.97 -5.61 6.20
CA ARG A 128 6.15 -5.91 4.77
C ARG A 128 4.95 -5.41 3.98
N VAL A 129 5.21 -4.71 2.89
CA VAL A 129 4.18 -4.19 1.98
C VAL A 129 3.96 -5.19 0.84
N ILE A 130 2.71 -5.34 0.43
CA ILE A 130 2.27 -6.24 -0.63
C ILE A 130 1.53 -5.41 -1.69
N THR A 131 2.19 -5.33 -2.85
CA THR A 131 1.85 -4.71 -4.15
C THR A 131 0.75 -5.32 -4.99
N GLY A 132 0.61 -6.64 -4.87
CA GLY A 132 0.49 -7.55 -6.02
C GLY A 132 1.73 -8.44 -6.17
N ARG A 133 2.90 -7.94 -5.73
CA ARG A 133 4.08 -8.74 -5.37
C ARG A 133 4.38 -8.53 -3.89
N TYR A 134 5.02 -9.51 -3.27
CA TYR A 134 5.47 -9.35 -1.90
C TYR A 134 6.78 -8.56 -1.83
N GLY A 135 6.81 -7.49 -1.04
CA GLY A 135 8.00 -6.69 -0.81
C GLY A 135 9.05 -7.34 0.09
N LYS A 136 10.16 -6.64 0.33
CA LYS A 136 11.12 -7.04 1.35
C LYS A 136 10.57 -6.76 2.76
N LEU A 137 10.91 -7.65 3.70
CA LEU A 137 10.61 -7.46 5.11
C LEU A 137 11.47 -6.30 5.66
N SER A 138 10.86 -5.45 6.49
CA SER A 138 11.52 -4.27 7.04
C SER A 138 12.77 -4.66 7.83
N ALA A 139 13.87 -3.92 7.64
CA ALA A 139 15.05 -4.05 8.47
C ALA A 139 14.71 -3.73 9.95
N ARG A 140 15.46 -4.29 10.90
CA ARG A 140 15.24 -4.13 12.35
C ARG A 140 15.16 -2.66 12.80
N ARG A 141 15.88 -1.77 12.11
CA ARG A 141 15.88 -0.30 12.32
C ARG A 141 14.58 0.39 11.90
N HIS A 142 13.82 -0.20 10.99
CA HIS A 142 12.52 0.30 10.51
C HIS A 142 11.35 -0.48 11.11
N SER A 143 11.62 -1.40 12.04
CA SER A 143 10.60 -2.18 12.74
C SER A 143 10.08 -1.40 13.96
N PRO A 144 8.83 -0.90 13.93
CA PRO A 144 8.28 -0.18 15.06
C PRO A 144 7.95 -1.12 16.23
N VAL A 145 8.04 -0.58 17.44
CA VAL A 145 7.54 -1.19 18.65
C VAL A 145 6.06 -0.83 18.78
N ILE A 146 5.20 -1.83 18.84
CA ILE A 146 3.77 -1.65 19.07
C ILE A 146 3.46 -2.00 20.52
N VAL A 147 2.74 -1.09 21.18
CA VAL A 147 2.24 -1.27 22.55
C VAL A 147 0.73 -1.49 22.53
N SER A 148 0.19 -2.13 23.56
CA SER A 148 -1.25 -2.35 23.67
C SER A 148 -2.02 -1.02 23.71
N ALA A 149 -3.26 -1.04 23.22
CA ALA A 149 -4.13 0.14 23.30
C ALA A 149 -4.37 0.55 24.77
N ALA A 150 -4.45 -0.44 25.67
CA ALA A 150 -4.68 -0.26 27.10
C ALA A 150 -3.48 0.34 27.87
N CYS A 151 -2.23 0.13 27.42
CA CYS A 151 -1.03 0.64 28.11
C CYS A 151 -0.88 2.18 28.01
N ALA A 152 -1.79 2.85 27.31
CA ALA A 152 -1.85 4.30 27.20
C ALA A 152 -2.59 5.01 28.34
N THR A 153 -3.50 4.30 29.02
CA THR A 153 -4.54 4.93 29.85
C THR A 153 -4.24 4.80 31.34
N THR A 154 -3.25 4.00 31.73
CA THR A 154 -2.75 3.92 33.09
C THR A 154 -1.38 4.60 33.19
N ALA A 155 -1.42 5.90 33.51
CA ALA A 155 -0.30 6.66 34.02
C ALA A 155 0.14 6.18 35.43
N VAL A 156 0.38 4.89 35.61
CA VAL A 156 0.71 4.29 36.92
C VAL A 156 2.06 3.55 36.92
N ALA A 157 2.72 3.35 35.78
CA ALA A 157 3.99 2.61 35.76
C ALA A 157 4.98 3.09 34.70
N CYS A 158 5.17 4.41 34.58
CA CYS A 158 6.36 4.96 33.96
C CYS A 158 7.32 5.34 35.09
N PRO A 159 8.30 4.50 35.47
CA PRO A 159 9.41 5.01 36.27
C PRO A 159 10.13 6.08 35.42
N PRO A 160 10.38 7.29 35.96
CA PRO A 160 11.23 8.25 35.29
C PRO A 160 12.63 7.63 35.13
N LEU A 161 13.20 7.74 33.94
CA LEU A 161 14.64 7.55 33.77
C LEU A 161 15.32 8.72 34.48
N LEU A 162 16.15 8.39 35.46
CA LEU A 162 17.16 9.27 36.05
C LEU A 162 18.04 9.90 34.97
#